data_AF-A0ABD0RG17-F1
#
_entry.id   AF-A0ABD0RG17-F1
#
_cell.length_a   1.000
_cell.length_b   1.000
_cell.length_c   1.000
_cell.angle_alpha   90.00
_cell.angle_beta   90.00
_cell.angle_gamma   90.00
#
_symmetry.space_group_name_H-M   'P 1'
#
loop_
_entity.id
_entity.type
_entity.pdbx_description
1 polymer ?
#
loop_
_entity_poly.entity_id
_entity_poly.type
_entity_poly.pdbx_seq_one_letter_code
_entity_poly.pdbx_strand_id
1 'polypeptide(L)' 'LYRVPGSTKPNTTQSKRVHPEYNNLPHDNDMALLHLSSPVTFTNYIRPVCLAAEGSTFNSDT' A
#
# COMPACT_ATOMS: atom_id res chain seq x y z
N LEU A 1 21.72 11.36 23.09
CA LEU A 1 20.47 10.92 22.42
C LEU A 1 20.29 9.43 22.70
N TYR A 2 19.43 9.07 23.64
CA TYR A 2 19.20 7.68 24.00
C TYR A 2 18.33 7.02 22.92
N ARG A 3 18.84 5.96 22.28
CA ARG A 3 18.06 5.14 21.36
C ARG A 3 17.14 4.24 22.18
N VAL A 4 15.83 4.40 22.02
CA VAL A 4 14.83 3.56 22.69
C VAL A 4 14.98 2.11 22.19
N PRO A 5 15.32 1.15 23.06
CA PRO A 5 15.36 -0.26 22.68
C PRO A 5 13.94 -0.72 22.35
N GLY A 6 13.71 -1.24 21.14
CA GLY A 6 12.40 -1.76 20.72
C GLY A 6 11.56 -0.81 19.86
N SER A 7 12.03 0.38 19.50
CA SER A 7 11.36 1.16 18.45
C SER A 7 11.58 0.49 17.10
N THR A 8 10.56 -0.19 16.58
CA THR A 8 10.51 -0.57 15.17
C THR A 8 10.72 0.70 14.37
N LYS A 9 11.83 0.81 13.62
CA LYS A 9 11.99 1.94 12.71
C LYS A 9 10.81 1.89 11.73
N PRO A 10 10.04 2.99 11.57
CA PRO A 10 9.00 3.00 10.55
C PRO A 10 9.68 2.67 9.22
N ASN A 11 9.13 1.70 8.52
CA ASN A 11 9.70 1.26 7.27
C ASN A 11 9.56 2.39 6.27
N THR A 12 10.69 3.01 5.91
CA THR A 12 10.69 4.14 4.98
C THR A 12 10.37 3.64 3.56
N THR A 13 9.67 4.45 2.76
CA THR A 13 9.44 4.13 1.36
C THR A 13 10.75 4.19 0.58
N GLN A 14 11.11 3.10 -0.10
CA GLN A 14 12.26 3.06 -1.00
C GLN A 14 11.93 3.67 -2.36
N SER A 15 10.75 3.35 -2.91
CA SER A 15 10.32 3.89 -4.19
C SER A 15 8.79 3.98 -4.29
N LYS A 16 8.33 4.87 -5.17
CA LYS A 16 6.93 5.01 -5.56
C LYS A 16 6.79 4.72 -7.06
N ARG A 17 5.78 3.97 -7.45
CA ARG A 17 5.41 3.71 -8.84
C ARG A 17 3.96 4.15 -9.04
N VAL A 18 3.79 5.32 -9.65
CA VAL A 18 2.47 5.86 -10.01
C VAL A 18 1.95 5.11 -11.24
N HIS A 19 0.64 4.94 -11.35
CA HIS A 19 0.03 4.38 -12.56
C HIS A 19 0.52 5.18 -13.80
N PRO A 20 1.01 4.51 -14.87
CA PRO A 20 1.59 5.19 -16.02
C PRO A 20 0.60 6.11 -16.74
N GLU A 21 -0.70 5.82 -16.63
CA GLU A 21 -1.79 6.59 -17.23
C GLU A 21 -2.56 7.45 -16.21
N TYR A 22 -1.97 7.71 -15.04
CA TYR A 22 -2.59 8.65 -14.09
C TYR A 22 -2.78 10.02 -14.73
N ASN A 23 -4.00 10.55 -14.66
CA ASN A 23 -4.34 11.88 -15.15
C ASN A 23 -5.00 12.69 -14.04
N ASN A 24 -4.44 13.85 -13.71
CA ASN A 24 -4.91 14.71 -12.62
C ASN A 24 -6.27 15.37 -12.88
N LEU A 25 -6.78 15.36 -14.12
CA LEU A 25 -8.11 15.86 -14.48
C LEU A 25 -8.62 14.94 -15.60
N PRO A 26 -9.48 13.92 -15.34
CA PRO A 26 -10.50 13.84 -14.29
C PRO A 26 -10.18 12.92 -13.08
N HIS A 27 -8.90 12.72 -12.74
CA HIS A 27 -8.44 11.74 -11.72
C HIS A 27 -8.54 10.27 -12.17
N ASP A 28 -8.45 10.02 -13.48
CA ASP A 28 -8.37 8.66 -14.00
C ASP A 28 -7.08 7.98 -13.54
N ASN A 29 -7.21 6.68 -13.22
CA ASN A 29 -6.12 5.83 -12.77
C ASN A 29 -5.37 6.33 -11.53
N ASP A 30 -6.10 6.89 -10.56
CA ASP A 30 -5.55 7.37 -9.27
C ASP A 30 -5.12 6.21 -8.35
N MET A 31 -3.99 5.59 -8.70
CA MET A 31 -3.37 4.53 -7.92
C MET A 31 -1.84 4.53 -8.04
N ALA A 32 -1.17 4.07 -7.00
CA ALA A 32 0.28 3.91 -6.98
C ALA A 32 0.71 2.75 -6.07
N LEU A 33 1.86 2.16 -6.38
CA LEU A 33 2.53 1.18 -5.52
C LEU A 33 3.68 1.84 -4.76
N LEU A 34 3.78 1.56 -3.46
CA LEU A 34 4.89 1.97 -2.62
C LEU A 34 5.73 0.74 -2.28
N HIS A 35 7.00 0.76 -2.69
CA HIS A 35 7.96 -0.26 -2.29
C HIS A 35 8.67 0.20 -1.03
N LEU A 36 8.60 -0.62 0.02
CA LEU A 36 9.21 -0.32 1.30
C LEU A 36 10.72 -0.65 1.28
N SER A 37 11.51 0.09 2.04
CA SER A 37 12.97 -0.10 2.15
C SER A 37 13.39 -1.42 2.79
N SER A 38 12.47 -2.10 3.44
CA SER A 38 12.65 -3.44 3.99
C SER A 38 11.33 -4.22 3.90
N PRO A 39 11.35 -5.56 3.99
CA PRO A 39 10.13 -6.33 4.17
C PRO A 39 9.45 -6.04 5.51
N VAL A 40 8.13 -6.16 5.57
CA VAL A 40 7.37 -6.10 6.82
C VAL A 40 7.07 -7.52 7.29
N THR A 41 7.28 -7.79 8.57
CA THR A 41 6.92 -9.07 9.18
C THR A 41 5.41 -9.15 9.40
N PHE A 42 4.76 -10.16 8.81
CA PHE A 42 3.33 -10.40 9.03
C PHE A 42 3.05 -10.92 10.44
N THR A 43 1.95 -10.47 11.02
CA THR A 43 1.50 -10.82 12.36
C THR A 43 -0.02 -11.00 12.38
N ASN A 44 -0.59 -11.21 13.56
CA ASN A 44 -2.05 -11.18 13.71
C ASN A 44 -2.65 -9.78 13.45
N TYR A 45 -1.84 -8.74 13.50
CA TYR A 45 -2.26 -7.35 13.30
C TYR A 45 -1.78 -6.75 11.97
N ILE A 46 -0.85 -7.42 11.26
CA ILE A 46 -0.30 -6.95 9.99
C ILE A 46 -0.46 -8.07 8.97
N ARG A 47 -1.38 -7.87 8.02
CA ARG A 47 -1.72 -8.85 6.99
C ARG A 47 -2.02 -8.15 5.66
N PRO A 48 -1.75 -8.78 4.52
CA PRO A 48 -2.16 -8.25 3.23
C PRO A 48 -3.68 -8.33 3.07
N VAL A 49 -4.25 -7.43 2.27
CA VAL A 49 -5.62 -7.52 1.79
C VAL A 49 -5.65 -8.30 0.47
N CYS A 50 -6.71 -9.08 0.24
CA CYS A 50 -6.92 -9.71 -1.06
C CYS A 50 -7.28 -8.65 -2.10
N LEU A 51 -6.70 -8.77 -3.29
CA LEU A 51 -7.11 -7.95 -4.43
C LEU A 51 -8.35 -8.55 -5.07
N ALA A 52 -9.19 -7.69 -5.62
CA ALA A 52 -10.31 -8.09 -6.46
C ALA A 52 -9.81 -8.93 -7.64
N ALA A 53 -10.55 -9.99 -7.99
CA ALA A 53 -10.28 -10.71 -9.22
C ALA A 53 -10.63 -9.80 -10.41
N GLU A 54 -9.95 -10.01 -11.53
CA GLU A 54 -10.26 -9.28 -12.76
C GLU A 54 -11.73 -9.46 -13.14
N GLY A 55 -12.42 -8.35 -13.42
CA GLY A 55 -13.84 -8.35 -13.76
C GLY A 55 -14.81 -8.66 -12.61
N SER A 56 -14.34 -8.79 -11.37
CA SER A 56 -15.25 -8.99 -10.23
C SER A 56 -16.09 -7.74 -9.97
N THR A 57 -17.40 -7.92 -9.77
CA THR A 57 -18.30 -6.85 -9.35
C THR A 57 -18.60 -6.97 -7.85
N PHE A 58 -18.60 -5.84 -7.16
CA PHE A 58 -19.06 -5.75 -5.77
C PHE A 58 -20.44 -5.13 -5.80
N ASN A 59 -21.47 -5.95 -5.69
CA ASN A 59 -22.83 -5.45 -5.53
C ASN A 59 -22.93 -4.88 -4.12
N SER A 60 -23.23 -3.58 -4.01
CA SER A 60 -23.68 -3.03 -2.74
C SER A 60 -25.11 -3.53 -2.55
N ASP A 61 -25.29 -4.56 -1.73
CA ASP A 61 -26.62 -4.94 -1.28
C ASP A 61 -27.23 -3.73 -0.56
N THR A 62 -28.23 -3.11 -1.19
CA THR A 62 -29.08 -2.06 -0.62
C THR A 62 -30.23 -2.66 0.17
#